data_AF-A0A919S6S7-F1
#
_entry.id   AF-A0A919S6S7-F1
#
_cell.length_a   1.000
_cell.length_b   1.000
_cell.length_c   1.000
_cell.angle_alpha   90.00
_cell.angle_beta   90.00
_cell.angle_gamma   90.00
#
_symmetry.space_group_name_H-M   'P 1'
#
loop_
_entity.id
_entity.type
_entity.pdbx_description
1 polymer ?
#
loop_
_entity_poly.entity_id
_entity_poly.type
_entity_poly.pdbx_seq_one_letter_code
_entity_poly.pdbx_strand_id
1 'polypeptide(L)'
;MDWTALENTLHDGLVHAVTSALAENPDAVAAALAHLYRETDGVIMLPSLGVATAEDLATDGWSIADWDYFDDAWLPTEVTEAVTAEACSSTPSHWDATFQRYLEAFVQACRRARTTLDLMVVFLDDEHRESLIRAVLAPSEVSLHFPEYDARDAELARLAAKPVAERAVHLVSQLDVFDGPVQAEPALRELGPDAFPALIPLLTVPGTAWQAAKLIADIGRPDGDVLDALEAALDRTDGSDRNWVAMALARLGRLDTVLDRAGTLPADTVADAIAAPYTGFRDDAVAPPPLDYRQLEDALARFPAYASAVKIRTACTIRPQEVDEARRGLVSPHGLIREHAAEVLDALRIG
;
A
#
# COMPACT_ATOMS: atom_id res chain seq x y z
N MET A 1 -1.15 -14.16 26.65
CA MET A 1 -0.06 -15.12 26.31
C MET A 1 1.24 -14.84 27.10
N ASP A 2 2.09 -15.85 27.33
CA ASP A 2 3.48 -15.66 27.86
C ASP A 2 4.46 -15.44 26.70
N TRP A 3 4.82 -14.18 26.49
CA TRP A 3 5.69 -13.76 25.40
C TRP A 3 7.16 -14.14 25.58
N THR A 4 7.62 -14.26 26.82
CA THR A 4 9.00 -14.69 27.09
C THR A 4 9.17 -16.17 26.79
N ALA A 5 8.17 -16.99 27.14
CA ALA A 5 8.14 -18.40 26.75
C ALA A 5 8.10 -18.57 25.22
N LEU A 6 7.30 -17.75 24.53
CA LEU A 6 7.27 -17.75 23.07
C LEU A 6 8.63 -17.40 22.47
N GLU A 7 9.26 -16.29 22.88
CA GLU A 7 10.58 -15.88 22.37
C GLU A 7 11.64 -16.99 22.54
N ASN A 8 11.65 -17.67 23.69
CA ASN A 8 12.56 -18.80 23.91
C ASN A 8 12.26 -19.97 22.97
N THR A 9 10.97 -20.27 22.75
CA THR A 9 10.56 -21.33 21.80
C THR A 9 11.00 -20.99 20.38
N LEU A 10 10.80 -19.73 19.94
CA LEU A 10 11.24 -19.26 18.62
C LEU A 10 12.76 -19.36 18.47
N HIS A 11 13.51 -18.90 19.47
CA HIS A 11 14.97 -18.97 19.47
C HIS A 11 15.48 -20.41 19.42
N ASP A 12 15.00 -21.27 20.32
CA ASP A 12 15.52 -22.63 20.45
C ASP A 12 15.15 -23.48 19.22
N GLY A 13 13.94 -23.30 18.69
CA GLY A 13 13.52 -23.91 17.44
C GLY A 13 14.36 -23.46 16.26
N LEU A 14 14.63 -22.16 16.15
CA LEU A 14 15.43 -21.58 15.06
C LEU A 14 16.86 -22.12 15.09
N VAL A 15 17.49 -22.10 16.26
CA VAL A 15 18.85 -22.64 16.44
C VAL A 15 18.88 -24.13 16.11
N HIS A 16 17.89 -24.90 16.56
CA HIS A 16 17.81 -26.33 16.28
C HIS A 16 17.66 -26.63 14.79
N ALA A 17 16.72 -25.97 14.12
CA ALA A 17 16.44 -26.16 12.70
C ALA A 17 17.66 -25.77 11.84
N VAL A 18 18.25 -24.60 12.10
CA VAL A 18 19.43 -24.15 11.35
C VAL A 18 20.65 -25.04 11.63
N THR A 19 20.86 -25.49 12.87
CA THR A 19 21.96 -26.43 13.17
C THR A 19 21.78 -27.76 12.43
N SER A 20 20.55 -28.23 12.29
CA SER A 20 20.23 -29.45 11.54
C SER A 20 20.49 -29.25 10.05
N ALA A 21 20.06 -28.11 9.49
CA ALA A 21 20.34 -27.73 8.11
C ALA A 21 21.85 -27.62 7.83
N LEU A 22 22.63 -27.03 8.75
CA LEU A 22 24.08 -26.91 8.63
C LEU A 22 24.81 -28.26 8.66
N ALA A 23 24.22 -29.28 9.29
CA ALA A 23 24.79 -30.62 9.27
C ALA A 23 24.70 -31.25 7.86
N GLU A 24 23.69 -30.85 7.08
CA GLU A 24 23.49 -31.29 5.70
C GLU A 24 24.19 -30.35 4.69
N ASN A 25 24.29 -29.06 5.02
CA ASN A 25 24.89 -27.99 4.21
C ASN A 25 25.94 -27.17 5.02
N PRO A 26 27.16 -27.71 5.23
CA PRO A 26 28.16 -27.10 6.12
C PRO A 26 28.77 -25.78 5.61
N ASP A 27 28.51 -25.41 4.36
CA ASP A 27 28.98 -24.20 3.68
C ASP A 27 27.95 -23.06 3.71
N ALA A 28 26.80 -23.26 4.34
CA ALA A 28 25.82 -22.20 4.51
C ALA A 28 26.38 -21.04 5.33
N VAL A 29 26.07 -19.82 4.89
CA VAL A 29 26.55 -18.55 5.45
C VAL A 29 25.42 -17.69 6.00
N ALA A 30 24.17 -18.02 5.68
CA ALA A 30 23.01 -17.26 6.10
C ALA A 30 21.78 -18.14 6.36
N ALA A 31 20.87 -17.61 7.17
CA ALA A 31 19.52 -18.11 7.37
C ALA A 31 18.53 -16.95 7.31
N ALA A 32 17.31 -17.21 6.85
CA ALA A 32 16.28 -16.19 6.76
C ALA A 32 14.92 -16.78 7.14
N LEU A 33 14.15 -15.98 7.88
CA LEU A 33 12.72 -16.20 8.06
C LEU A 33 11.98 -15.31 7.07
N ALA A 34 11.06 -15.86 6.26
CA ALA A 34 10.26 -15.09 5.30
C ALA A 34 8.87 -15.71 5.07
N HIS A 35 8.11 -15.20 4.10
CA HIS A 35 6.77 -15.69 3.75
C HIS A 35 5.79 -15.74 4.93
N LEU A 36 5.87 -14.74 5.81
CA LEU A 36 4.92 -14.59 6.92
C LEU A 36 3.51 -14.28 6.38
N TYR A 37 2.58 -15.20 6.57
CA TYR A 37 1.18 -15.00 6.21
C TYR A 37 0.34 -14.54 7.40
N ARG A 38 -0.58 -13.59 7.14
CA ARG A 38 -1.53 -13.07 8.13
C ARG A 38 -2.84 -12.61 7.48
N GLU A 39 -3.92 -12.69 8.26
CA GLU A 39 -5.21 -12.06 7.95
C GLU A 39 -5.59 -11.16 9.13
N THR A 40 -5.92 -9.89 8.89
CA THR A 40 -6.37 -8.98 9.96
C THR A 40 -7.60 -9.58 10.67
N ASP A 41 -7.57 -9.57 12.00
CA ASP A 41 -8.57 -10.23 12.86
C ASP A 41 -8.70 -11.76 12.60
N GLY A 42 -7.69 -12.35 11.97
CA GLY A 42 -7.62 -13.76 11.59
C GLY A 42 -6.28 -14.40 11.93
N VAL A 43 -5.88 -15.38 11.13
CA VAL A 43 -4.70 -16.22 11.40
C VAL A 43 -3.39 -15.43 11.34
N ILE A 44 -2.45 -15.78 12.21
CA ILE A 44 -1.04 -15.33 12.15
C ILE A 44 -0.16 -16.57 12.04
N MET A 45 0.40 -16.83 10.86
CA MET A 45 1.22 -18.02 10.59
C MET A 45 2.65 -17.88 11.10
N LEU A 46 3.38 -19.00 11.15
CA LEU A 46 4.84 -18.98 11.24
C LEU A 46 5.44 -18.57 9.89
N PRO A 47 6.55 -17.82 9.87
CA PRO A 47 7.33 -17.64 8.65
C PRO A 47 8.00 -18.95 8.26
N SER A 48 8.28 -19.15 6.99
CA SER A 48 9.15 -20.24 6.52
C SER A 48 10.62 -19.93 6.81
N LEU A 49 11.43 -20.96 6.97
CA LEU A 49 12.87 -20.88 7.21
C LEU A 49 13.64 -21.30 5.95
N GLY A 50 14.56 -20.45 5.51
CA GLY A 50 15.55 -20.78 4.50
C GLY A 50 16.97 -20.74 5.06
N VAL A 51 17.86 -21.57 4.51
CA VAL A 51 19.30 -21.58 4.82
C VAL A 51 20.08 -21.54 3.50
N ALA A 52 21.02 -20.60 3.40
CA ALA A 52 21.68 -20.25 2.14
C ALA A 52 23.20 -20.34 2.23
N THR A 53 23.79 -20.86 1.18
CA THR A 53 25.21 -20.74 0.83
C THR A 53 25.50 -19.34 0.25
N ALA A 54 26.78 -19.05 0.03
CA ALA A 54 27.17 -17.84 -0.67
C ALA A 54 26.74 -17.84 -2.15
N GLU A 55 26.55 -19.01 -2.77
CA GLU A 55 26.10 -19.16 -4.15
C GLU A 55 24.61 -18.83 -4.29
N ASP A 56 23.79 -19.32 -3.37
CA ASP A 56 22.35 -19.01 -3.32
C ASP A 56 22.11 -17.50 -3.21
N LEU A 57 22.83 -16.84 -2.29
CA LEU A 57 22.74 -15.38 -2.13
C LEU A 57 23.20 -14.60 -3.36
N ALA A 58 24.13 -15.14 -4.15
CA ALA A 58 24.64 -14.48 -5.36
C ALA A 58 23.70 -14.66 -6.56
N THR A 59 22.97 -15.77 -6.61
CA THR A 59 22.13 -16.17 -7.75
C THR A 59 20.67 -15.75 -7.55
N ASP A 60 20.11 -16.08 -6.38
CA ASP A 60 18.68 -15.94 -6.06
C ASP A 60 18.42 -14.82 -5.03
N GLY A 61 19.49 -14.23 -4.49
CA GLY A 61 19.41 -13.16 -3.52
C GLY A 61 18.71 -13.60 -2.24
N TRP A 62 17.79 -12.77 -1.75
CA TRP A 62 17.04 -13.02 -0.51
C TRP A 62 15.65 -13.64 -0.75
N SER A 63 15.50 -14.42 -1.83
CA SER A 63 14.28 -15.17 -2.15
C SER A 63 14.37 -16.59 -1.59
N ILE A 64 13.90 -16.80 -0.36
CA ILE A 64 14.13 -18.08 0.35
C ILE A 64 13.46 -19.29 -0.32
N ALA A 65 12.42 -19.06 -1.13
CA ALA A 65 11.73 -20.11 -1.87
C ALA A 65 12.59 -20.71 -3.01
N ASP A 66 13.62 -19.98 -3.43
CA ASP A 66 14.54 -20.38 -4.50
C ASP A 66 15.83 -21.01 -3.96
N TRP A 67 16.03 -21.01 -2.64
CA TRP A 67 17.20 -21.62 -2.00
C TRP A 67 17.05 -23.14 -1.86
N ASP A 68 18.18 -23.85 -1.84
CA ASP A 68 18.22 -25.31 -1.73
C ASP A 68 17.60 -25.85 -0.43
N TYR A 69 17.70 -25.10 0.67
CA TYR A 69 17.03 -25.43 1.94
C TYR A 69 15.85 -24.49 2.20
N PHE A 70 14.66 -25.09 2.30
CA PHE A 70 13.41 -24.42 2.65
C PHE A 70 12.58 -25.32 3.59
N ASP A 71 12.10 -24.76 4.70
CA ASP A 71 11.30 -25.46 5.70
C ASP A 71 10.13 -24.58 6.19
N ASP A 72 8.90 -24.96 5.87
CA ASP A 72 7.67 -24.30 6.33
C ASP A 72 7.08 -24.92 7.61
N ALA A 73 7.75 -25.94 8.17
CA ALA A 73 7.33 -26.70 9.35
C ALA A 73 8.44 -26.80 10.42
N TRP A 74 9.40 -25.88 10.43
CA TRP A 74 10.54 -25.84 11.36
C TRP A 74 10.13 -25.65 12.84
N LEU A 75 8.87 -25.25 13.08
CA LEU A 75 8.26 -25.17 14.41
C LEU A 75 6.88 -25.84 14.43
N PRO A 76 6.44 -26.35 15.61
CA PRO A 76 5.11 -26.93 15.77
C PRO A 76 3.98 -25.91 15.58
N THR A 77 2.85 -26.35 15.03
CA THR A 77 1.69 -25.50 14.71
C THR A 77 1.01 -24.91 15.96
N GLU A 78 1.25 -25.48 17.14
CA GLU A 78 0.75 -24.97 18.42
C GLU A 78 1.21 -23.53 18.71
N VAL A 79 2.36 -23.12 18.15
CA VAL A 79 2.82 -21.73 18.23
C VAL A 79 1.89 -20.79 17.47
N THR A 80 1.57 -21.14 16.21
CA THR A 80 0.60 -20.41 15.37
C THR A 80 -0.77 -20.35 16.03
N GLU A 81 -1.26 -21.48 16.56
CA GLU A 81 -2.55 -21.54 17.25
C GLU A 81 -2.60 -20.63 18.47
N ALA A 82 -1.54 -20.63 19.30
CA ALA A 82 -1.49 -19.80 20.50
C ALA A 82 -1.44 -18.30 20.20
N VAL A 83 -0.64 -17.89 19.21
CA VAL A 83 -0.53 -16.48 18.80
C VAL A 83 -1.82 -16.00 18.15
N THR A 84 -2.42 -16.81 17.28
CA THR A 84 -3.70 -16.50 16.64
C THR A 84 -4.82 -16.38 17.68
N ALA A 85 -4.89 -17.30 18.65
CA ALA A 85 -5.89 -17.26 19.71
C ALA A 85 -5.75 -16.02 20.60
N GLU A 86 -4.52 -15.59 20.90
CA GLU A 86 -4.28 -14.31 21.59
C GLU A 86 -4.75 -13.13 20.73
N ALA A 87 -4.34 -13.08 19.46
CA ALA A 87 -4.62 -11.96 18.58
C ALA A 87 -6.13 -11.73 18.37
N CYS A 88 -6.88 -12.82 18.15
CA CYS A 88 -8.35 -12.80 17.97
C CYS A 88 -9.14 -12.73 19.29
N SER A 89 -8.50 -12.51 20.44
CA SER A 89 -9.17 -12.57 21.75
C SER A 89 -10.03 -11.34 22.10
N SER A 90 -9.94 -10.25 21.31
CA SER A 90 -10.53 -8.97 21.69
C SER A 90 -11.00 -8.15 20.49
N THR A 91 -10.21 -7.18 20.04
CA THR A 91 -10.56 -6.22 18.99
C THR A 91 -9.51 -6.26 17.87
N PRO A 92 -9.81 -5.72 16.68
CA PRO A 92 -8.81 -5.57 15.62
C PRO A 92 -7.56 -4.82 16.09
N SER A 93 -7.71 -3.75 16.89
CA SER A 93 -6.55 -3.05 17.47
C SER A 93 -5.73 -3.91 18.44
N HIS A 94 -6.35 -4.89 19.10
CA HIS A 94 -5.63 -5.87 19.91
C HIS A 94 -4.89 -6.88 19.04
N TRP A 95 -5.49 -7.30 17.92
CA TRP A 95 -4.85 -8.12 16.91
C TRP A 95 -3.60 -7.42 16.38
N ASP A 96 -3.69 -6.14 16.00
CA ASP A 96 -2.55 -5.34 15.51
C ASP A 96 -1.42 -5.27 16.55
N ALA A 97 -1.77 -4.98 17.81
CA ALA A 97 -0.80 -4.91 18.90
C ALA A 97 -0.13 -6.27 19.17
N THR A 98 -0.89 -7.36 19.04
CA THR A 98 -0.37 -8.73 19.18
C THR A 98 0.56 -9.08 18.03
N PHE A 99 0.19 -8.73 16.81
CA PHE A 99 1.02 -8.94 15.63
C PHE A 99 2.35 -8.17 15.71
N GLN A 100 2.33 -6.90 16.11
CA GLN A 100 3.56 -6.13 16.32
C GLN A 100 4.47 -6.78 17.37
N ARG A 101 3.91 -7.25 18.48
CA ARG A 101 4.68 -7.94 19.52
C ARG A 101 5.24 -9.30 19.06
N TYR A 102 4.55 -9.97 18.14
CA TYR A 102 5.01 -11.18 17.48
C TYR A 102 6.21 -10.92 16.56
N LEU A 103 6.19 -9.83 15.78
CA LEU A 103 7.35 -9.40 14.99
C LEU A 103 8.56 -9.09 15.89
N GLU A 104 8.34 -8.38 17.00
CA GLU A 104 9.39 -8.09 17.97
C GLU A 104 10.01 -9.36 18.56
N ALA A 105 9.19 -10.38 18.86
CA ALA A 105 9.68 -11.67 19.38
C ALA A 105 10.60 -12.37 18.37
N PHE A 106 10.28 -12.37 17.07
CA PHE A 106 11.17 -12.88 16.04
C PHE A 106 12.46 -12.08 15.91
N VAL A 107 12.39 -10.75 15.98
CA VAL A 107 13.59 -9.90 15.95
C VAL A 107 14.55 -10.29 17.09
N GLN A 108 14.04 -10.51 18.31
CA GLN A 108 14.89 -10.95 19.43
C GLN A 108 15.42 -12.37 19.24
N ALA A 109 14.57 -13.30 18.76
CA ALA A 109 14.99 -14.67 18.46
C ALA A 109 16.13 -14.70 17.43
N CYS A 110 16.00 -13.95 16.33
CA CYS A 110 17.04 -13.84 15.30
C CYS A 110 18.34 -13.25 15.87
N ARG A 111 18.28 -12.15 16.62
CA ARG A 111 19.48 -11.54 17.26
C ARG A 111 20.22 -12.53 18.16
N ARG A 112 19.48 -13.29 18.97
CA ARG A 112 20.04 -14.31 19.86
C ARG A 112 20.61 -15.51 19.07
N ALA A 113 19.90 -15.95 18.03
CA ALA A 113 20.33 -17.05 17.18
C ALA A 113 21.64 -16.73 16.44
N ARG A 114 21.81 -15.50 15.94
CA ARG A 114 23.08 -15.02 15.34
C ARG A 114 24.27 -15.21 16.27
N THR A 115 24.09 -14.90 17.55
CA THR A 115 25.13 -15.05 18.57
C THR A 115 25.49 -16.52 18.81
N THR A 116 24.53 -17.42 18.62
CA THR A 116 24.68 -18.86 18.87
C THR A 116 25.24 -19.61 17.67
N LEU A 117 24.81 -19.24 16.46
CA LEU A 117 25.09 -19.95 15.21
C LEU A 117 26.32 -19.42 14.45
N ASP A 118 26.77 -18.20 14.77
CA ASP A 118 27.88 -17.52 14.08
C ASP A 118 27.67 -17.38 12.56
N LEU A 119 26.42 -17.10 12.15
CA LEU A 119 26.03 -16.85 10.76
C LEU A 119 25.01 -15.69 10.67
N MET A 120 24.81 -15.18 9.46
CA MET A 120 23.85 -14.10 9.23
C MET A 120 22.42 -14.63 9.32
N VAL A 121 21.61 -14.14 10.27
CA VAL A 121 20.19 -14.49 10.36
C VAL A 121 19.36 -13.23 10.12
N VAL A 122 18.40 -13.29 9.19
CA VAL A 122 17.49 -12.17 8.89
C VAL A 122 16.03 -12.57 9.05
N PHE A 123 15.16 -11.57 9.22
CA PHE A 123 13.72 -11.74 9.20
C PHE A 123 13.12 -10.78 8.17
N LEU A 124 12.39 -11.34 7.22
CA LEU A 124 11.84 -10.68 6.04
C LEU A 124 10.31 -10.74 6.09
N ASP A 125 9.68 -9.59 5.90
CA ASP A 125 8.23 -9.44 5.72
C ASP A 125 8.03 -8.38 4.64
N ASP A 126 7.11 -8.57 3.70
CA ASP A 126 6.99 -7.66 2.57
C ASP A 126 6.56 -6.23 2.97
N GLU A 127 5.78 -6.10 4.05
CA GLU A 127 5.31 -4.80 4.55
C GLU A 127 6.32 -4.15 5.53
N HIS A 128 7.11 -4.97 6.24
CA HIS A 128 8.03 -4.52 7.28
C HIS A 128 9.52 -4.81 6.98
N ARG A 129 9.86 -5.12 5.72
CA ARG A 129 11.15 -5.68 5.32
C ARG A 129 12.35 -4.95 5.91
N GLU A 130 12.44 -3.66 5.65
CA GLU A 130 13.60 -2.87 6.06
C GLU A 130 13.66 -2.64 7.56
N SER A 131 12.53 -2.38 8.22
CA SER A 131 12.53 -2.14 9.67
C SER A 131 12.95 -3.40 10.42
N LEU A 132 12.52 -4.58 9.97
CA LEU A 132 12.94 -5.86 10.54
C LEU A 132 14.42 -6.15 10.26
N ILE A 133 14.91 -5.96 9.03
CA ILE A 133 16.32 -6.14 8.69
C ILE A 133 17.21 -5.24 9.54
N ARG A 134 16.90 -3.94 9.62
CA ARG A 134 17.66 -2.98 10.43
C ARG A 134 17.53 -3.23 11.93
N ALA A 135 16.43 -3.85 12.37
CA ALA A 135 16.30 -4.29 13.74
C ALA A 135 17.22 -5.49 14.03
N VAL A 136 17.38 -6.44 13.10
CA VAL A 136 18.19 -7.63 13.35
C VAL A 136 19.68 -7.39 13.13
N LEU A 137 20.08 -6.68 12.08
CA LEU A 137 21.48 -6.54 11.62
C LEU A 137 22.19 -5.29 12.14
N ALA A 138 23.52 -5.35 12.20
CA ALA A 138 24.34 -4.15 12.44
C ALA A 138 24.35 -3.25 11.18
N PRO A 139 24.54 -1.92 11.31
CA PRO A 139 24.53 -1.01 10.16
C PRO A 139 25.51 -1.41 9.04
N SER A 140 26.71 -1.88 9.37
CA SER A 140 27.69 -2.33 8.37
C SER A 140 27.25 -3.56 7.59
N GLU A 141 26.47 -4.45 8.19
CA GLU A 141 25.91 -5.63 7.53
C GLU A 141 24.74 -5.24 6.63
N VAL A 142 23.90 -4.30 7.09
CA VAL A 142 22.84 -3.71 6.25
C VAL A 142 23.44 -3.06 5.01
N SER A 143 24.47 -2.23 5.15
CA SER A 143 25.17 -1.59 4.02
C SER A 143 25.77 -2.60 3.05
N LEU A 144 26.23 -3.76 3.54
CA LEU A 144 26.87 -4.78 2.71
C LEU A 144 25.85 -5.61 1.94
N HIS A 145 24.77 -6.04 2.59
CA HIS A 145 23.81 -7.00 2.05
C HIS A 145 22.54 -6.38 1.48
N PHE A 146 22.23 -5.13 1.86
CA PHE A 146 21.06 -4.37 1.44
C PHE A 146 21.44 -2.91 1.09
N PRO A 147 22.39 -2.70 0.14
CA PRO A 147 22.90 -1.37 -0.20
C PRO A 147 21.82 -0.42 -0.75
N GLU A 148 20.69 -0.94 -1.22
CA GLU A 148 19.53 -0.17 -1.66
C GLU A 148 18.97 0.74 -0.54
N TYR A 149 19.08 0.32 0.72
CA TYR A 149 18.62 1.11 1.85
C TYR A 149 19.50 2.34 2.09
N ASP A 150 20.82 2.20 1.95
CA ASP A 150 21.75 3.33 2.02
C ASP A 150 21.57 4.28 0.82
N ALA A 151 21.35 3.72 -0.37
CA ALA A 151 21.07 4.51 -1.56
C ALA A 151 19.78 5.35 -1.40
N ARG A 152 18.74 4.75 -0.81
CA ARG A 152 17.50 5.44 -0.46
C ARG A 152 17.70 6.52 0.58
N ASP A 153 18.41 6.24 1.68
CA ASP A 153 18.69 7.24 2.71
C ASP A 153 19.49 8.43 2.15
N ALA A 154 20.49 8.16 1.32
CA ALA A 154 21.27 9.19 0.63
C ALA A 154 20.41 10.02 -0.32
N GLU A 155 19.50 9.40 -1.05
CA GLU A 155 18.58 10.10 -1.95
C GLU A 155 17.58 10.96 -1.18
N LEU A 156 16.96 10.42 -0.13
CA LEU A 156 16.06 11.18 0.74
C LEU A 156 16.78 12.39 1.35
N ALA A 157 18.02 12.23 1.82
CA ALA A 157 18.83 13.33 2.32
C ALA A 157 19.14 14.38 1.24
N ARG A 158 19.48 13.94 0.02
CA ARG A 158 19.72 14.81 -1.13
C ARG A 158 18.47 15.60 -1.51
N LEU A 159 17.29 14.97 -1.50
CA LEU A 159 16.01 15.62 -1.75
C LEU A 159 15.65 16.59 -0.64
N ALA A 160 15.79 16.21 0.62
CA ALA A 160 15.49 17.07 1.77
C ALA A 160 16.35 18.35 1.79
N ALA A 161 17.56 18.31 1.23
CA ALA A 161 18.45 19.47 1.10
C ALA A 161 18.00 20.48 0.01
N LYS A 162 17.04 20.13 -0.85
CA LYS A 162 16.56 20.99 -1.94
C LYS A 162 15.37 21.86 -1.53
N PRO A 163 15.20 23.05 -2.14
CA PRO A 163 13.94 23.78 -2.07
C PRO A 163 12.75 22.93 -2.53
N VAL A 164 11.59 23.11 -1.92
CA VAL A 164 10.39 22.28 -2.18
C VAL A 164 10.02 22.24 -3.67
N ALA A 165 10.09 23.37 -4.38
CA ALA A 165 9.82 23.43 -5.81
C ALA A 165 10.78 22.56 -6.64
N GLU A 166 12.07 22.54 -6.30
CA GLU A 166 13.05 21.68 -6.97
C GLU A 166 12.83 20.19 -6.65
N ARG A 167 12.38 19.88 -5.42
CA ARG A 167 12.00 18.52 -5.03
C ARG A 167 10.83 18.03 -5.88
N ALA A 168 9.78 18.83 -6.02
CA ALA A 168 8.60 18.47 -6.81
C ALA A 168 8.96 18.22 -8.28
N VAL A 169 9.76 19.11 -8.90
CA VAL A 169 10.22 18.92 -10.29
C VAL A 169 11.05 17.65 -10.44
N HIS A 170 11.95 17.36 -9.49
CA HIS A 170 12.73 16.14 -9.53
C HIS A 170 11.86 14.89 -9.41
N LEU A 171 10.93 14.86 -8.45
CA LEU A 171 10.04 13.71 -8.25
C LEU A 171 9.12 13.50 -9.47
N VAL A 172 8.61 14.56 -10.09
CA VAL A 172 7.87 14.48 -11.35
C VAL A 172 8.70 13.82 -12.45
N SER A 173 10.01 14.11 -12.50
CA SER A 173 10.90 13.49 -13.48
C SER A 173 11.17 12.00 -13.23
N GLN A 174 10.73 11.45 -12.10
CA GLN A 174 10.90 10.05 -11.70
C GLN A 174 9.58 9.25 -11.76
N LEU A 175 8.48 9.84 -12.27
CA LEU A 175 7.16 9.19 -12.27
C LEU A 175 7.09 7.87 -13.09
N ASP A 176 7.98 7.70 -14.07
CA ASP A 176 8.11 6.48 -14.88
C ASP A 176 9.30 5.59 -14.44
N VAL A 177 9.91 5.87 -13.29
CA VAL A 177 11.07 5.14 -12.76
C VAL A 177 10.62 4.26 -11.59
N PHE A 178 10.43 2.97 -11.86
CA PHE A 178 9.89 2.01 -10.88
C PHE A 178 10.96 1.49 -9.90
N ASP A 179 12.20 1.32 -10.37
CA ASP A 179 13.33 0.79 -9.59
C ASP A 179 14.18 1.90 -8.95
N GLY A 180 13.57 3.07 -8.74
CA GLY A 180 14.23 4.21 -8.12
C GLY A 180 14.39 4.04 -6.60
N PRO A 181 15.44 4.65 -6.00
CA PRO A 181 15.65 4.60 -4.55
C PRO A 181 14.48 5.22 -3.76
N VAL A 182 13.76 6.17 -4.35
CA VAL A 182 12.58 6.81 -3.76
C VAL A 182 11.42 6.69 -4.72
N GLN A 183 10.28 6.24 -4.20
CA GLN A 183 9.03 6.16 -4.95
C GLN A 183 8.43 7.56 -5.14
N ALA A 184 8.26 7.98 -6.39
CA ALA A 184 7.91 9.36 -6.74
C ALA A 184 6.47 9.75 -6.31
N GLU A 185 5.48 8.89 -6.54
CA GLU A 185 4.08 9.21 -6.26
C GLU A 185 3.81 9.45 -4.77
N PRO A 186 4.21 8.56 -3.83
CA PRO A 186 4.03 8.83 -2.40
C PRO A 186 4.73 10.11 -1.95
N ALA A 187 5.96 10.35 -2.42
CA ALA A 187 6.71 11.55 -2.07
C ALA A 187 6.04 12.84 -2.60
N LEU A 188 5.41 12.81 -3.77
CA LEU A 188 4.61 13.94 -4.29
C LEU A 188 3.34 14.17 -3.47
N ARG A 189 2.65 13.11 -3.03
CA ARG A 189 1.51 13.23 -2.11
C ARG A 189 1.91 13.87 -0.79
N GLU A 190 3.07 13.52 -0.23
CA GLU A 190 3.61 14.12 1.00
C GLU A 190 3.96 15.60 0.85
N LEU A 191 4.43 16.04 -0.33
CA LEU A 191 4.62 17.47 -0.61
C LEU A 191 3.30 18.25 -0.62
N GLY A 192 2.17 17.57 -0.84
CA GLY A 192 0.86 18.19 -0.85
C GLY A 192 0.72 19.25 -1.95
N PRO A 193 -0.01 20.36 -1.69
CA PRO A 193 -0.23 21.42 -2.69
C PRO A 193 1.04 22.03 -3.29
N ASP A 194 2.19 21.94 -2.60
CA ASP A 194 3.47 22.43 -3.13
C ASP A 194 3.95 21.66 -4.38
N ALA A 195 3.38 20.48 -4.65
CA ALA A 195 3.66 19.72 -5.86
C ALA A 195 2.89 20.22 -7.10
N PHE A 196 1.79 20.98 -6.93
CA PHE A 196 0.94 21.40 -8.04
C PHE A 196 1.65 22.18 -9.15
N PRO A 197 2.55 23.15 -8.85
CA PRO A 197 3.27 23.86 -9.90
C PRO A 197 4.11 22.94 -10.80
N ALA A 198 4.59 21.80 -10.30
CA ALA A 198 5.33 20.82 -11.08
C ALA A 198 4.41 19.85 -11.85
N LEU A 199 3.21 19.57 -11.33
CA LEU A 199 2.23 18.66 -11.95
C LEU A 199 1.39 19.34 -13.05
N ILE A 200 1.03 20.61 -12.89
CA ILE A 200 0.18 21.35 -13.84
C ILE A 200 0.73 21.29 -15.28
N PRO A 201 2.04 21.49 -15.56
CA PRO A 201 2.57 21.40 -16.91
C PRO A 201 2.36 20.03 -17.57
N LEU A 202 2.33 18.94 -16.80
CA LEU A 202 2.13 17.57 -17.32
C LEU A 202 0.71 17.34 -17.84
N LEU A 203 -0.28 18.10 -17.38
CA LEU A 203 -1.66 18.08 -17.93
C LEU A 203 -1.68 18.50 -19.40
N THR A 204 -0.60 19.11 -19.89
CA THR A 204 -0.47 19.57 -21.25
C THR A 204 0.26 18.60 -22.18
N VAL A 205 0.87 17.56 -21.61
CA VAL A 205 1.71 16.60 -22.34
C VAL A 205 0.91 15.30 -22.58
N PRO A 206 0.67 14.92 -23.84
CA PRO A 206 -0.05 13.69 -24.16
C PRO A 206 0.63 12.45 -23.56
N GLY A 207 -0.17 11.57 -22.94
CA GLY A 207 0.31 10.34 -22.32
C GLY A 207 0.78 10.51 -20.87
N THR A 208 0.91 11.74 -20.35
CA THR A 208 1.24 12.00 -18.94
C THR A 208 0.14 12.74 -18.19
N ALA A 209 -0.83 13.32 -18.90
CA ALA A 209 -1.89 14.11 -18.27
C ALA A 209 -2.76 13.25 -17.34
N TRP A 210 -2.97 11.96 -17.66
CA TRP A 210 -3.68 11.04 -16.78
C TRP A 210 -3.02 10.90 -15.41
N GLN A 211 -1.70 10.72 -15.36
CA GLN A 211 -0.96 10.51 -14.11
C GLN A 211 -0.92 11.79 -13.29
N ALA A 212 -0.72 12.94 -13.95
CA ALA A 212 -0.78 14.25 -13.31
C ALA A 212 -2.17 14.51 -12.71
N ALA A 213 -3.24 14.24 -13.46
CA ALA A 213 -4.61 14.40 -12.97
C ALA A 213 -4.91 13.48 -11.77
N LYS A 214 -4.47 12.22 -11.83
CA LYS A 214 -4.57 11.27 -10.71
C LYS A 214 -3.88 11.83 -9.46
N LEU A 215 -2.61 12.24 -9.57
CA LEU A 215 -1.85 12.77 -8.44
C LEU A 215 -2.42 14.06 -7.88
N ILE A 216 -2.92 14.96 -8.73
CA ILE A 216 -3.59 16.18 -8.28
C ILE A 216 -4.84 15.85 -7.46
N ALA A 217 -5.64 14.88 -7.90
CA ALA A 217 -6.80 14.41 -7.15
C ALA A 217 -6.40 13.69 -5.85
N ASP A 218 -5.31 12.92 -5.86
CA ASP A 218 -4.78 12.25 -4.67
C ASP A 218 -4.28 13.27 -3.64
N ILE A 219 -3.58 14.33 -4.06
CA ILE A 219 -3.12 15.41 -3.17
C ILE A 219 -4.31 16.17 -2.55
N GLY A 220 -5.34 16.45 -3.35
CA GLY A 220 -6.54 17.16 -2.93
C GLY A 220 -6.32 18.63 -2.57
N ARG A 221 -7.39 19.32 -2.14
CA ARG A 221 -7.39 20.77 -1.80
C ARG A 221 -6.82 21.67 -2.93
N PRO A 222 -7.39 21.58 -4.15
CA PRO A 222 -6.92 22.38 -5.28
C PRO A 222 -7.23 23.86 -5.05
N ASP A 223 -6.33 24.74 -5.52
CA ASP A 223 -6.62 26.15 -5.68
C ASP A 223 -7.31 26.42 -7.04
N GLY A 224 -7.60 27.69 -7.32
CA GLY A 224 -8.22 28.09 -8.58
C GLY A 224 -7.38 27.74 -9.81
N ASP A 225 -6.06 27.90 -9.72
CA ASP A 225 -5.15 27.65 -10.85
C ASP A 225 -5.11 26.17 -11.22
N VAL A 226 -5.14 25.27 -10.22
CA VAL A 226 -5.23 23.82 -10.45
C VAL A 226 -6.55 23.43 -11.10
N LEU A 227 -7.66 24.00 -10.62
CA LEU A 227 -8.98 23.72 -11.20
C LEU A 227 -9.03 24.21 -12.65
N ASP A 228 -8.62 25.45 -12.93
CA ASP A 228 -8.58 26.00 -14.28
C ASP A 228 -7.70 25.15 -15.21
N ALA A 229 -6.57 24.64 -14.72
CA ALA A 229 -5.70 23.76 -15.49
C ALA A 229 -6.37 22.42 -15.82
N LEU A 230 -7.09 21.81 -14.88
CA LEU A 230 -7.86 20.58 -15.11
C LEU A 230 -9.03 20.81 -16.07
N GLU A 231 -9.75 21.92 -15.94
CA GLU A 231 -10.84 22.26 -16.86
C GLU A 231 -10.32 22.44 -18.29
N ALA A 232 -9.22 23.16 -18.45
CA ALA A 232 -8.55 23.29 -19.75
C ALA A 232 -8.02 21.94 -20.27
N ALA A 233 -7.53 21.07 -19.38
CA ALA A 233 -7.07 19.72 -19.72
C ALA A 233 -8.22 18.84 -20.23
N LEU A 234 -9.41 18.95 -19.65
CA LEU A 234 -10.59 18.17 -20.05
C LEU A 234 -10.97 18.43 -21.50
N ASP A 235 -10.90 19.70 -21.92
CA ASP A 235 -11.31 20.14 -23.26
C ASP A 235 -10.26 19.77 -24.34
N ARG A 236 -8.98 19.62 -23.98
CA ARG A 236 -7.86 19.41 -24.93
C ARG A 236 -7.38 17.96 -25.05
N THR A 237 -7.49 17.18 -23.98
CA THR A 237 -6.97 15.80 -23.94
C THR A 237 -7.98 14.86 -24.57
N ASP A 238 -7.59 13.62 -24.87
CA ASP A 238 -8.48 12.55 -25.33
C ASP A 238 -8.14 11.23 -24.63
N GLY A 239 -8.87 10.15 -24.95
CA GLY A 239 -8.60 8.81 -24.43
C GLY A 239 -8.48 8.74 -22.90
N SER A 240 -7.43 8.05 -22.43
CA SER A 240 -7.15 7.85 -21.01
C SER A 240 -6.89 9.16 -20.27
N ASP A 241 -6.18 10.10 -20.89
CA ASP A 241 -5.87 11.41 -20.32
C ASP A 241 -7.16 12.16 -19.99
N ARG A 242 -8.09 12.24 -20.94
CA ARG A 242 -9.39 12.89 -20.72
C ARG A 242 -10.19 12.19 -19.62
N ASN A 243 -10.16 10.86 -19.59
CA ASN A 243 -10.88 10.10 -18.58
C ASN A 243 -10.40 10.44 -17.17
N TRP A 244 -9.09 10.36 -16.95
CA TRP A 244 -8.49 10.66 -15.66
C TRP A 244 -8.65 12.13 -15.25
N VAL A 245 -8.62 13.08 -16.19
CA VAL A 245 -8.93 14.48 -15.90
C VAL A 245 -10.38 14.64 -15.43
N ALA A 246 -11.35 14.00 -16.08
CA ALA A 246 -12.75 14.05 -15.67
C ALA A 246 -12.97 13.41 -14.29
N MET A 247 -12.33 12.26 -14.04
CA MET A 247 -12.34 11.59 -12.74
C MET A 247 -11.69 12.46 -11.66
N ALA A 248 -10.59 13.14 -11.96
CA ALA A 248 -9.92 14.04 -11.03
C ALA A 248 -10.82 15.21 -10.64
N LEU A 249 -11.46 15.87 -11.61
CA LEU A 249 -12.45 16.93 -11.35
C LEU A 249 -13.58 16.43 -10.43
N ALA A 250 -14.15 15.26 -10.71
CA ALA A 250 -15.19 14.68 -9.88
C ALA A 250 -14.72 14.37 -8.45
N ARG A 251 -13.55 13.74 -8.29
CA ARG A 251 -12.92 13.45 -6.98
C ARG A 251 -12.62 14.73 -6.18
N LEU A 252 -12.39 15.85 -6.87
CA LEU A 252 -12.16 17.16 -6.28
C LEU A 252 -13.45 17.98 -6.04
N GLY A 253 -14.62 17.35 -6.20
CA GLY A 253 -15.92 17.98 -5.96
C GLY A 253 -16.41 18.88 -7.10
N ARG A 254 -15.84 18.73 -8.30
CA ARG A 254 -16.19 19.48 -9.52
C ARG A 254 -16.85 18.60 -10.57
N LEU A 255 -17.73 17.68 -10.14
CA LEU A 255 -18.50 16.84 -11.05
C LEU A 255 -19.45 17.68 -11.93
N ASP A 256 -19.91 18.82 -11.44
CA ASP A 256 -20.69 19.81 -12.20
C ASP A 256 -20.00 20.21 -13.51
N THR A 257 -18.70 20.49 -13.46
CA THR A 257 -17.88 20.86 -14.63
C THR A 257 -17.90 19.79 -15.73
N VAL A 258 -17.89 18.51 -15.32
CA VAL A 258 -17.93 17.37 -16.25
C VAL A 258 -19.35 17.21 -16.82
N LEU A 259 -20.36 17.30 -15.96
CA LEU A 259 -21.77 17.15 -16.35
C LEU A 259 -22.26 18.26 -17.27
N ASP A 260 -21.75 19.49 -17.12
CA ASP A 260 -22.04 20.60 -18.05
C ASP A 260 -21.51 20.34 -19.47
N ARG A 261 -20.53 19.43 -19.60
CA ARG A 261 -19.94 18.97 -20.87
C ARG A 261 -20.43 17.58 -21.29
N ALA A 262 -21.42 17.01 -20.61
CA ALA A 262 -21.87 15.63 -20.86
C ALA A 262 -22.31 15.38 -22.32
N GLY A 263 -22.81 16.41 -23.02
CA GLY A 263 -23.19 16.33 -24.43
C GLY A 263 -22.04 16.29 -25.43
N THR A 264 -20.81 16.61 -25.01
CA THR A 264 -19.62 16.62 -25.88
C THR A 264 -18.58 15.58 -25.48
N LEU A 265 -18.58 15.15 -24.22
CA LEU A 265 -17.69 14.11 -23.71
C LEU A 265 -18.15 12.70 -24.12
N PRO A 266 -17.22 11.74 -24.28
CA PRO A 266 -17.58 10.34 -24.43
C PRO A 266 -18.43 9.86 -23.23
N ALA A 267 -19.45 9.04 -23.50
CA ALA A 267 -20.37 8.59 -22.47
C ALA A 267 -19.65 7.83 -21.33
N ASP A 268 -18.65 7.03 -21.66
CA ASP A 268 -17.85 6.29 -20.67
C ASP A 268 -17.04 7.25 -19.78
N THR A 269 -16.50 8.35 -20.33
CA THR A 269 -15.79 9.37 -19.53
C THR A 269 -16.72 10.03 -18.51
N VAL A 270 -17.96 10.34 -18.90
CA VAL A 270 -18.95 10.91 -17.98
C VAL A 270 -19.34 9.90 -16.92
N ALA A 271 -19.56 8.64 -17.30
CA ALA A 271 -19.92 7.57 -16.39
C ALA A 271 -18.80 7.27 -15.37
N ASP A 272 -17.55 7.22 -15.81
CA ASP A 272 -16.38 7.02 -14.95
C ASP A 272 -16.19 8.20 -13.99
N ALA A 273 -16.39 9.44 -14.45
CA ALA A 273 -16.35 10.62 -13.57
C ALA A 273 -17.45 10.58 -12.49
N ILE A 274 -18.67 10.16 -12.82
CA ILE A 274 -19.76 9.98 -11.85
C ILE A 274 -19.39 8.91 -10.81
N ALA A 275 -18.75 7.81 -11.23
CA ALA A 275 -18.34 6.73 -10.35
C ALA A 275 -17.10 7.06 -9.50
N ALA A 276 -16.22 7.94 -9.98
CA ALA A 276 -14.88 8.13 -9.42
C ALA A 276 -14.82 8.38 -7.90
N PRO A 277 -15.70 9.20 -7.28
CA PRO A 277 -15.69 9.41 -5.83
C PRO A 277 -16.04 8.18 -4.98
N TYR A 278 -16.56 7.12 -5.60
CA TYR A 278 -17.00 5.90 -4.91
C TYR A 278 -16.07 4.71 -5.19
N THR A 279 -15.02 4.91 -5.99
CA THR A 279 -14.09 3.84 -6.32
C THR A 279 -12.95 3.73 -5.31
N GLY A 280 -12.24 2.59 -5.27
CA GLY A 280 -11.05 2.40 -4.42
C GLY A 280 -9.96 3.46 -4.64
N PHE A 281 -9.89 4.11 -5.81
CA PHE A 281 -8.98 5.24 -6.04
C PHE A 281 -9.24 6.43 -5.12
N ARG A 282 -10.43 6.54 -4.52
CA ARG A 282 -10.68 7.53 -3.46
C ARG A 282 -9.69 7.37 -2.31
N ASP A 283 -9.30 6.14 -2.00
CA ASP A 283 -8.50 5.82 -0.81
C ASP A 283 -7.03 6.24 -0.96
N ASP A 284 -6.54 6.42 -2.20
CA ASP A 284 -5.21 6.97 -2.49
C ASP A 284 -5.06 8.45 -2.13
N ALA A 285 -6.16 9.14 -1.85
CA ALA A 285 -6.11 10.56 -1.53
C ALA A 285 -5.50 10.81 -0.14
N VAL A 286 -4.77 11.91 0.02
CA VAL A 286 -4.23 12.37 1.31
C VAL A 286 -5.35 12.72 2.27
N ALA A 287 -6.44 13.28 1.75
CA ALA A 287 -7.64 13.61 2.51
C ALA A 287 -8.90 13.34 1.66
N PRO A 288 -9.35 12.08 1.53
CA PRO A 288 -10.47 11.77 0.67
C PRO A 288 -11.73 12.51 1.13
N PRO A 289 -12.53 13.01 0.19
CA PRO A 289 -13.82 13.61 0.52
C PRO A 289 -14.71 12.60 1.22
N PRO A 290 -15.61 13.05 2.11
CA PRO A 290 -16.51 12.14 2.78
C PRO A 290 -17.40 11.42 1.76
N LEU A 291 -17.76 10.17 2.03
CA LEU A 291 -18.79 9.46 1.29
C LEU A 291 -20.06 10.32 1.32
N ASP A 292 -20.65 10.54 0.15
CA ASP A 292 -21.91 11.25 0.00
C ASP A 292 -22.65 10.72 -1.23
N TYR A 293 -23.64 9.85 -1.02
CA TYR A 293 -24.44 9.32 -2.13
C TYR A 293 -25.41 10.34 -2.70
N ARG A 294 -25.67 11.50 -2.06
CA ARG A 294 -26.62 12.49 -2.60
C ARG A 294 -26.14 12.99 -3.96
N GLN A 295 -24.83 13.17 -4.12
CA GLN A 295 -24.23 13.59 -5.39
C GLN A 295 -24.46 12.55 -6.50
N LEU A 296 -24.31 11.26 -6.19
CA LEU A 296 -24.58 10.17 -7.12
C LEU A 296 -26.08 10.04 -7.44
N GLU A 297 -26.94 10.16 -6.43
CA GLU A 297 -28.40 10.17 -6.60
C GLU A 297 -28.82 11.32 -7.52
N ASP A 298 -28.33 12.53 -7.27
CA ASP A 298 -28.63 13.72 -8.09
C ASP A 298 -28.11 13.57 -9.52
N ALA A 299 -26.90 13.05 -9.70
CA ALA A 299 -26.32 12.80 -11.02
C ALA A 299 -27.14 11.78 -11.82
N LEU A 300 -27.53 10.65 -11.19
CA LEU A 300 -28.33 9.60 -11.83
C LEU A 300 -29.76 10.05 -12.12
N ALA A 301 -30.36 10.89 -11.27
CA ALA A 301 -31.68 11.45 -11.48
C ALA A 301 -31.69 12.47 -12.64
N ARG A 302 -30.67 13.34 -12.72
CA ARG A 302 -30.56 14.37 -13.76
C ARG A 302 -30.08 13.82 -15.11
N PHE A 303 -29.25 12.78 -15.10
CA PHE A 303 -28.68 12.19 -16.31
C PHE A 303 -28.93 10.67 -16.39
N PRO A 304 -30.20 10.23 -16.50
CA PRO A 304 -30.56 8.82 -16.49
C PRO A 304 -29.97 8.00 -17.64
N ALA A 305 -29.52 8.66 -18.72
CA ALA A 305 -28.86 8.02 -19.85
C ALA A 305 -27.53 7.33 -19.47
N TYR A 306 -26.84 7.80 -18.42
CA TYR A 306 -25.58 7.20 -17.97
C TYR A 306 -25.79 6.09 -16.92
N ALA A 307 -27.01 5.90 -16.40
CA ALA A 307 -27.24 5.02 -15.25
C ALA A 307 -26.78 3.57 -15.44
N SER A 308 -26.85 3.03 -16.66
CA SER A 308 -26.36 1.68 -16.97
C SER A 308 -24.85 1.60 -17.25
N ALA A 309 -24.22 2.74 -17.54
CA ALA A 309 -22.80 2.84 -17.83
C ALA A 309 -21.96 3.07 -16.58
N VAL A 310 -22.52 3.76 -15.57
CA VAL A 310 -21.85 3.98 -14.27
C VAL A 310 -21.63 2.64 -13.58
N LYS A 311 -20.35 2.34 -13.29
CA LYS A 311 -19.93 1.11 -12.59
C LYS A 311 -18.91 1.45 -11.54
N ILE A 312 -19.14 1.02 -10.30
CA ILE A 312 -18.17 1.08 -9.23
C ILE A 312 -17.49 -0.28 -9.18
N ARG A 313 -16.27 -0.37 -9.72
CA ARG A 313 -15.58 -1.66 -9.92
C ARG A 313 -14.81 -2.15 -8.70
N THR A 314 -14.31 -1.21 -7.91
CA THR A 314 -13.64 -1.44 -6.63
C THR A 314 -14.27 -0.46 -5.66
N ALA A 315 -14.85 -0.93 -4.56
CA ALA A 315 -15.45 -0.04 -3.58
C ALA A 315 -14.37 0.73 -2.80
N CYS A 316 -14.71 1.93 -2.34
CA CYS A 316 -13.86 2.71 -1.44
C CYS A 316 -13.95 2.22 0.00
N THR A 317 -12.92 2.52 0.79
CA THR A 317 -12.90 2.26 2.23
C THR A 317 -13.64 3.39 2.95
N ILE A 318 -14.64 3.02 3.76
CA ILE A 318 -15.40 3.99 4.56
C ILE A 318 -14.80 4.15 5.95
N ARG A 319 -14.87 5.38 6.46
CA ARG A 319 -14.45 5.75 7.82
C ARG A 319 -15.61 5.58 8.81
N PRO A 320 -15.35 5.49 10.12
CA PRO A 320 -16.42 5.37 11.12
C PRO A 320 -17.50 6.46 11.03
N GLN A 321 -17.13 7.68 10.65
CA GLN A 321 -18.06 8.80 10.51
C GLN A 321 -18.96 8.70 9.26
N GLU A 322 -18.64 7.80 8.32
CA GLU A 322 -19.34 7.61 7.05
C GLU A 322 -20.34 6.45 7.10
N VAL A 323 -20.40 5.73 8.23
CA VAL A 323 -21.30 4.58 8.43
C VAL A 323 -22.76 4.97 8.28
N ASP A 324 -23.17 6.13 8.79
CA ASP A 324 -24.56 6.58 8.69
C ASP A 324 -24.94 6.87 7.23
N GLU A 325 -24.01 7.43 6.45
CA GLU A 325 -24.20 7.65 5.02
C GLU A 325 -24.23 6.33 4.24
N ALA A 326 -23.35 5.39 4.58
CA ALA A 326 -23.36 4.05 4.02
C ALA A 326 -24.71 3.34 4.30
N ARG A 327 -25.23 3.43 5.53
CA ARG A 327 -26.55 2.91 5.91
C ARG A 327 -27.68 3.59 5.16
N ARG A 328 -27.60 4.91 4.92
CA ARG A 328 -28.56 5.65 4.09
C ARG A 328 -28.58 5.10 2.65
N GLY A 329 -27.42 4.77 2.09
CA GLY A 329 -27.29 4.18 0.76
C GLY A 329 -28.09 2.88 0.56
N LEU A 330 -28.26 2.07 1.61
CA LEU A 330 -29.03 0.82 1.55
C LEU A 330 -30.53 1.01 1.19
N VAL A 331 -31.07 2.21 1.40
CA VAL A 331 -32.46 2.55 1.06
C VAL A 331 -32.57 3.46 -0.18
N SER A 332 -31.47 3.67 -0.90
CA SER A 332 -31.46 4.48 -2.12
C SER A 332 -32.37 3.87 -3.20
N PRO A 333 -33.05 4.69 -4.04
CA PRO A 333 -33.81 4.18 -5.17
C PRO A 333 -32.93 3.47 -6.22
N HIS A 334 -31.63 3.78 -6.27
CA HIS A 334 -30.70 3.22 -7.26
C HIS A 334 -30.05 1.92 -6.77
N GLY A 335 -30.15 0.86 -7.58
CA GLY A 335 -29.57 -0.46 -7.26
C GLY A 335 -28.06 -0.42 -7.00
N LEU A 336 -27.33 0.26 -7.88
CA LEU A 336 -25.88 0.47 -7.77
C LEU A 336 -25.47 1.04 -6.40
N ILE A 337 -26.22 2.01 -5.88
CA ILE A 337 -25.93 2.65 -4.60
C ILE A 337 -26.14 1.67 -3.45
N ARG A 338 -27.22 0.88 -3.50
CA ARG A 338 -27.50 -0.15 -2.48
C ARG A 338 -26.43 -1.23 -2.45
N GLU A 339 -25.96 -1.66 -3.63
CA GLU A 339 -24.90 -2.66 -3.78
C GLU A 339 -23.58 -2.15 -3.19
N HIS A 340 -23.13 -0.97 -3.62
CA HIS A 340 -21.91 -0.36 -3.08
C HIS A 340 -22.01 -0.11 -1.56
N ALA A 341 -23.16 0.37 -1.08
CA ALA A 341 -23.40 0.57 0.35
C ALA A 341 -23.30 -0.72 1.17
N ALA A 342 -23.79 -1.84 0.64
CA ALA A 342 -23.66 -3.14 1.29
C ALA A 342 -22.21 -3.61 1.33
N GLU A 343 -21.48 -3.47 0.21
CA GLU A 343 -20.07 -3.84 0.08
C GLU A 343 -19.17 -3.09 1.07
N VAL A 344 -19.27 -1.76 1.12
CA VAL A 344 -18.42 -0.96 2.04
C VAL A 344 -18.75 -1.18 3.51
N LEU A 345 -20.01 -1.47 3.84
CA LEU A 345 -20.42 -1.80 5.21
C LEU A 345 -19.94 -3.19 5.65
N ASP A 346 -19.84 -4.13 4.71
CA ASP A 346 -19.30 -5.46 4.97
C ASP A 346 -17.79 -5.38 5.19
N ALA A 347 -17.06 -4.66 4.33
CA ALA A 347 -15.63 -4.43 4.47
C ALA A 347 -15.27 -3.76 5.82
N LEU A 348 -16.06 -2.80 6.29
CA LEU A 348 -15.82 -2.17 7.60
C LEU A 348 -16.03 -3.13 8.79
N ARG A 349 -16.82 -4.20 8.64
CA ARG A 349 -16.98 -5.21 9.70
C ARG A 349 -15.81 -6.18 9.78
N ILE A 350 -14.93 -6.17 8.78
CA ILE A 350 -13.71 -7.00 8.68
C ILE A 350 -12.47 -6.20 9.16
N GLY A 351 -12.60 -4.89 9.43
CA GLY A 351 -11.52 -4.03 9.97
C GLY A 351 -11.73 -3.63 11.43
#